data_AF-A0A5D4XS36-F1
#
_entry.id   AF-A0A5D4XS36-F1
#
_cell.length_a   1.000
_cell.length_b   1.000
_cell.length_c   1.000
_cell.angle_alpha   90.00
_cell.angle_beta   90.00
_cell.angle_gamma   90.00
#
_symmetry.space_group_name_H-M   'P 1'
#
loop_
_entity.id
_entity.type
_entity.pdbx_description
1 polymer ?
#
loop_
_entity_poly.entity_id
_entity_poly.type
_entity_poly.pdbx_seq_one_letter_code
_entity_poly.pdbx_strand_id
1 'polypeptide(L)'
;MTTPMDYDTLMQANLTRVFGEHDPGRRIEAIAALYAADAALYEPHAVARGHAAINAAVTTLLAGLPPDFVFTAQGPAVGHHGLGRLRWNAGPAGGPAAVTGMDVAQVDRGRIHALHVFIDPANA
;
A
#
# COMPACT_ATOMS: atom_id res chain seq x y z
N MET A 1 4.83 10.54 27.18
CA MET A 1 3.79 10.79 26.16
C MET A 1 4.18 9.98 24.93
N THR A 2 3.33 9.05 24.50
CA THR A 2 3.49 8.38 23.21
C THR A 2 3.17 9.39 22.11
N THR A 3 4.05 9.55 21.13
CA THR A 3 3.77 10.38 19.95
C THR A 3 2.51 9.83 19.27
N PRO A 4 1.53 10.69 18.91
CA PRO A 4 0.36 10.25 18.16
C PRO A 4 0.80 9.53 16.88
N MET A 5 0.10 8.45 16.53
CA MET A 5 0.37 7.74 15.29
C MET A 5 0.10 8.66 14.09
N ASP A 6 1.10 8.86 13.24
CA ASP A 6 0.95 9.58 11.98
C ASP A 6 0.56 8.60 10.86
N TYR A 7 -0.74 8.39 10.71
CA TYR A 7 -1.29 7.50 9.69
C TYR A 7 -1.06 8.01 8.27
N ASP A 8 -1.06 9.33 8.05
CA ASP A 8 -0.88 9.89 6.72
C ASP A 8 0.53 9.60 6.21
N THR A 9 1.56 9.97 6.98
CA THR A 9 2.95 9.69 6.59
C THR A 9 3.19 8.19 6.36
N LEU A 10 2.67 7.31 7.22
CA LEU A 10 2.84 5.86 7.06
C LEU A 10 2.20 5.34 5.77
N MET A 11 0.94 5.71 5.50
CA MET A 11 0.19 5.19 4.37
C MET A 11 0.68 5.79 3.03
N GLN A 12 1.07 7.07 3.01
CA GLN A 12 1.70 7.70 1.85
C GLN A 12 3.04 7.02 1.51
N ALA A 13 3.84 6.71 2.54
CA ALA A 13 5.07 5.96 2.38
C ALA A 13 4.82 4.54 1.83
N ASN A 14 3.78 3.85 2.30
CA ASN A 14 3.39 2.56 1.75
C ASN A 14 3.00 2.65 0.27
N LEU A 15 2.13 3.60 -0.09
CA LEU A 15 1.69 3.79 -1.46
C LEU A 15 2.87 4.05 -2.40
N THR A 16 3.77 4.96 -2.02
CA THR A 16 4.85 5.43 -2.89
C THR A 16 6.07 4.49 -2.91
N ARG A 17 6.50 3.99 -1.75
CA ARG A 17 7.74 3.22 -1.61
C ARG A 17 7.53 1.71 -1.67
N VAL A 18 6.29 1.24 -1.56
CA VAL A 18 5.95 -0.18 -1.73
C VAL A 18 5.21 -0.38 -3.04
N PHE A 19 4.00 0.14 -3.18
CA PHE A 19 3.18 -0.09 -4.38
C PHE A 19 3.66 0.71 -5.60
N GLY A 20 4.28 1.88 -5.40
CA GLY A 20 4.85 2.71 -6.48
C GLY A 20 6.32 2.43 -6.80
N GLU A 21 6.97 1.49 -6.12
CA GLU A 21 8.40 1.20 -6.31
C GLU A 21 8.58 -0.03 -7.19
N HIS A 22 9.15 0.15 -8.39
CA HIS A 22 9.40 -0.95 -9.34
C HIS A 22 10.64 -1.75 -8.97
N ASP A 23 11.64 -1.17 -8.30
CA ASP A 23 12.86 -1.87 -7.90
C ASP A 23 12.59 -2.78 -6.68
N PRO A 24 12.67 -4.13 -6.82
CA PRO A 24 12.38 -5.04 -5.73
C PRO A 24 13.38 -4.97 -4.56
N GLY A 25 14.61 -4.50 -4.79
CA GLY A 25 15.64 -4.28 -3.78
C GLY A 25 15.35 -3.05 -2.92
N ARG A 26 14.98 -1.93 -3.55
CA ARG A 26 14.54 -0.74 -2.81
C ARG A 26 13.22 -0.99 -2.08
N ARG A 27 12.32 -1.74 -2.70
CA ARG A 27 11.01 -2.05 -2.12
C ARG A 27 11.10 -2.92 -0.88
N ILE A 28 11.99 -3.93 -0.85
CA ILE A 28 12.15 -4.77 0.35
C ILE A 28 12.67 -3.96 1.54
N GLU A 29 13.54 -2.97 1.32
CA GLU A 29 13.98 -2.05 2.38
C GLU A 29 12.82 -1.20 2.92
N ALA A 30 11.96 -0.69 2.03
CA ALA A 30 10.76 0.04 2.43
C ALA A 30 9.79 -0.86 3.22
N ILE A 31 9.54 -2.08 2.75
CA ILE A 31 8.72 -3.06 3.47
C ILE A 31 9.31 -3.35 4.85
N ALA A 32 10.62 -3.56 4.94
CA ALA A 32 11.31 -3.80 6.21
C ALA A 32 11.26 -2.59 7.17
N ALA A 33 11.04 -1.37 6.67
CA ALA A 33 10.87 -0.17 7.46
C ALA A 33 9.41 0.09 7.88
N LEU A 34 8.43 -0.34 7.08
CA LEU A 34 7.01 0.00 7.27
C LEU A 34 6.19 -1.15 7.88
N TYR A 35 6.55 -2.40 7.63
CA TYR A 35 5.79 -3.58 8.03
C TYR A 35 6.42 -4.31 9.22
N ALA A 36 5.59 -4.97 10.01
CA ALA A 36 6.05 -5.99 10.96
C ALA A 36 6.60 -7.22 10.20
N ALA A 37 7.49 -7.99 10.83
CA ALA A 37 8.20 -9.09 10.17
C ALA A 37 7.26 -10.18 9.64
N ASP A 38 6.16 -10.43 10.34
CA ASP A 38 5.13 -11.43 10.03
C ASP A 38 3.86 -10.83 9.41
N ALA A 39 3.94 -9.58 8.95
CA ALA A 39 2.77 -8.86 8.44
C ALA A 39 2.11 -9.59 7.27
N ALA A 40 0.80 -9.39 7.13
CA ALA A 40 0.00 -9.98 6.07
C ALA A 40 -0.55 -8.92 5.11
N LEU A 41 -0.31 -9.10 3.82
CA LEU A 41 -1.00 -8.38 2.75
C LEU A 41 -2.15 -9.24 2.24
N TYR A 42 -3.36 -8.70 2.29
CA TYR A 42 -4.58 -9.28 1.75
C TYR A 42 -5.00 -8.44 0.56
N GLU A 43 -4.92 -9.01 -0.63
CA GLU A 43 -5.53 -8.47 -1.84
C GLU A 43 -6.73 -9.35 -2.25
N PRO A 44 -7.64 -8.88 -3.12
CA PRO A 44 -8.88 -9.59 -3.44
C PRO A 44 -8.74 -11.07 -3.82
N HIS A 45 -7.59 -11.48 -4.35
CA HIS A 45 -7.35 -12.81 -4.90
C HIS A 45 -6.24 -13.60 -4.20
N ALA A 46 -5.45 -12.98 -3.31
CA ALA A 46 -4.33 -13.66 -2.66
C ALA A 46 -3.98 -13.07 -1.28
N VAL A 47 -3.16 -13.84 -0.56
CA VAL A 47 -2.57 -13.44 0.71
C VAL A 47 -1.06 -13.65 0.66
N ALA A 48 -0.30 -12.65 1.08
CA ALA A 48 1.15 -12.72 1.22
C ALA A 48 1.55 -12.45 2.68
N ARG A 49 2.37 -13.33 3.27
CA ARG A 49 2.80 -13.23 4.66
C ARG A 49 4.31 -13.07 4.78
N GLY A 50 4.74 -12.05 5.51
CA GLY A 50 6.13 -11.67 5.71
C GLY A 50 6.72 -10.89 4.53
N HIS A 51 7.82 -10.19 4.80
CA HIS A 51 8.38 -9.19 3.89
C HIS A 51 8.69 -9.74 2.49
N ALA A 52 9.30 -10.92 2.40
CA ALA A 52 9.65 -11.53 1.12
C ALA A 52 8.42 -11.84 0.26
N ALA A 53 7.37 -12.41 0.86
CA ALA A 53 6.14 -12.72 0.15
C ALA A 53 5.40 -11.45 -0.28
N ILE A 54 5.35 -10.42 0.58
CA ILE A 54 4.77 -9.12 0.24
C ILE A 54 5.52 -8.49 -0.93
N ASN A 55 6.86 -8.51 -0.89
CA ASN A 55 7.68 -7.96 -1.96
C ASN A 55 7.44 -8.67 -3.30
N ALA A 56 7.29 -10.00 -3.27
CA ALA A 56 6.98 -10.82 -4.43
C ALA A 56 5.56 -10.54 -4.97
N ALA A 57 4.56 -10.43 -4.10
CA ALA A 57 3.20 -10.10 -4.48
C ALA A 57 3.13 -8.73 -5.18
N VAL A 58 3.85 -7.73 -4.68
CA VAL A 58 3.94 -6.41 -5.32
C VAL A 58 4.71 -6.47 -6.64
N THR A 59 5.76 -7.31 -6.77
CA THR A 59 6.39 -7.57 -8.08
C THR A 59 5.37 -8.07 -9.09
N THR A 60 4.57 -9.08 -8.72
CA THR A 60 3.56 -9.67 -9.60
C THR A 60 2.49 -8.66 -9.98
N LEU A 61 2.02 -7.88 -9.02
CA LEU A 61 1.08 -6.77 -9.26
C LEU A 61 1.64 -5.80 -10.30
N LEU A 62 2.85 -5.26 -10.07
CA LEU A 62 3.47 -4.26 -10.94
C LEU A 62 3.80 -4.80 -12.33
N ALA A 63 4.16 -6.08 -12.45
CA ALA A 63 4.38 -6.72 -13.75
C ALA A 63 3.10 -6.89 -14.58
N GLY A 64 1.92 -6.88 -13.92
CA GLY A 64 0.61 -6.94 -14.57
C GLY A 64 0.06 -5.57 -14.99
N LEU A 65 0.70 -4.47 -14.61
CA LEU A 65 0.28 -3.12 -14.94
C LEU A 65 1.02 -2.56 -16.16
N PRO A 66 0.42 -1.63 -16.92
CA PRO A 66 1.14 -0.89 -17.94
C PRO A 66 2.36 -0.14 -17.36
N PRO A 67 3.49 -0.05 -18.09
CA PRO A 67 4.72 0.55 -17.57
C PRO A 67 4.64 2.02 -17.15
N ASP A 68 3.66 2.76 -17.68
CA ASP A 68 3.41 4.17 -17.39
C ASP A 68 2.40 4.39 -16.25
N PHE A 69 1.86 3.31 -15.68
CA PHE A 69 0.94 3.41 -14.55
C PHE A 69 1.67 3.82 -13.28
N VAL A 70 1.10 4.80 -12.59
CA VAL A 70 1.54 5.26 -11.29
C VAL A 70 0.40 5.18 -10.29
N PHE A 71 0.74 4.92 -9.03
CA PHE A 71 -0.19 5.02 -7.91
C PHE A 71 -0.15 6.43 -7.32
N THR A 72 -1.31 7.05 -7.17
CA THR A 72 -1.44 8.41 -6.58
C THR A 72 -2.50 8.42 -5.49
N ALA A 73 -2.20 9.06 -4.36
CA ALA A 73 -3.15 9.20 -3.26
C ALA A 73 -4.32 10.11 -3.62
N GLN A 74 -5.53 9.73 -3.22
CA GLN A 74 -6.71 10.59 -3.24
C GLN A 74 -6.82 11.36 -1.90
N GLY A 75 -5.93 12.34 -1.71
CA GLY A 75 -5.87 13.14 -0.48
C GLY A 75 -5.12 12.45 0.67
N PRO A 76 -5.23 13.00 1.90
CA PRO A 76 -4.53 12.45 3.07
C PRO A 76 -5.14 11.12 3.51
N ALA A 77 -4.30 10.26 4.09
CA ALA A 77 -4.79 9.12 4.83
C ALA A 77 -5.47 9.57 6.12
N VAL A 78 -6.43 8.77 6.58
CA VAL A 78 -7.12 8.98 7.86
C VAL A 78 -6.99 7.73 8.71
N GLY A 79 -6.93 7.88 10.03
CA GLY A 79 -6.85 6.72 10.90
C GLY A 79 -7.07 7.03 12.37
N HIS A 80 -7.38 5.98 13.13
CA HIS A 80 -7.56 5.99 14.58
C HIS A 80 -7.51 4.57 15.13
N HIS A 81 -7.25 4.41 16.44
CA HIS A 81 -7.35 3.11 17.15
C HIS A 81 -6.62 1.95 16.45
N GLY A 82 -5.45 2.21 15.87
CA GLY A 82 -4.66 1.20 15.16
C GLY A 82 -5.13 0.88 13.74
N LEU A 83 -6.09 1.61 13.18
CA LEU A 83 -6.54 1.45 11.78
C LEU A 83 -6.27 2.71 10.97
N GLY A 84 -5.55 2.57 9.87
CA GLY A 84 -5.30 3.62 8.88
C GLY A 84 -5.95 3.27 7.54
N ARG A 85 -6.33 4.29 6.77
CA ARG A 85 -7.01 4.15 5.49
C ARG A 85 -6.53 5.20 4.50
N LEU A 86 -6.17 4.76 3.29
CA LEU A 86 -5.79 5.65 2.19
C LEU A 86 -6.51 5.24 0.91
N ARG A 87 -7.18 6.20 0.25
CA ARG A 87 -7.74 6.00 -1.08
C ARG A 87 -6.69 6.34 -2.14
N TRP A 88 -6.71 5.66 -3.27
CA TRP A 88 -5.71 5.84 -4.32
C TRP A 88 -6.32 5.66 -5.72
N ASN A 89 -5.61 6.21 -6.71
CA ASN A 89 -5.79 5.95 -8.14
C ASN A 89 -4.58 5.18 -8.67
N ALA A 90 -4.80 4.35 -9.69
CA ALA A 90 -3.76 3.83 -10.56
C ALA A 90 -4.12 4.15 -12.02
N GLY A 91 -3.15 4.67 -12.77
CA GLY A 91 -3.33 5.06 -14.17
C GLY A 91 -2.09 5.78 -14.73
N PRO A 92 -2.11 6.19 -16.01
CA PRO A 92 -1.00 6.91 -16.63
C PRO A 92 -0.63 8.16 -15.83
N ALA A 93 0.66 8.48 -15.76
CA ALA A 93 1.12 9.69 -15.08
C ALA A 93 0.45 10.96 -15.64
N GLY A 94 -0.29 11.68 -14.79
CA GLY A 94 -1.05 12.88 -15.19
C GLY A 94 -2.31 12.61 -16.03
N GLY A 95 -2.65 11.34 -16.26
CA GLY A 95 -3.84 10.91 -16.98
C GLY A 95 -5.02 10.57 -16.05
N PRO A 96 -6.16 10.15 -16.63
CA PRO A 96 -7.30 9.68 -15.85
C PRO A 96 -6.96 8.39 -15.09
N ALA A 97 -7.58 8.22 -13.92
CA ALA A 97 -7.50 6.96 -13.18
C ALA A 97 -8.14 5.83 -14.00
N ALA A 98 -7.41 4.73 -14.19
CA ALA A 98 -7.92 3.52 -14.81
C ALA A 98 -8.50 2.56 -13.75
N VAL A 99 -7.91 2.57 -12.56
CA VAL A 99 -8.36 1.80 -11.39
C VAL A 99 -8.36 2.74 -10.20
N THR A 100 -9.37 2.63 -9.34
CA THR A 100 -9.37 3.28 -8.02
C THR A 100 -9.55 2.22 -6.95
N GLY A 101 -9.12 2.56 -5.75
CA GLY A 101 -9.22 1.66 -4.64
C GLY A 101 -8.79 2.32 -3.35
N MET A 102 -8.59 1.47 -2.35
CA MET A 102 -8.12 1.91 -1.06
C MET A 102 -7.41 0.80 -0.30
N ASP A 103 -6.44 1.24 0.49
CA ASP A 103 -5.73 0.39 1.44
C ASP A 103 -6.24 0.65 2.85
N VAL A 104 -6.46 -0.42 3.62
CA VAL A 104 -6.77 -0.38 5.05
C VAL A 104 -5.70 -1.13 5.83
N ALA A 105 -4.94 -0.41 6.66
CA ALA A 105 -3.83 -0.95 7.42
C ALA A 105 -4.17 -1.09 8.90
N GLN A 106 -3.91 -2.26 9.47
CA GLN A 106 -3.78 -2.46 10.91
C GLN A 106 -2.36 -2.12 11.34
N VAL A 107 -2.24 -1.17 12.27
CA VAL A 107 -0.98 -0.56 12.68
C VAL A 107 -0.80 -0.70 14.19
N ASP A 108 0.31 -1.31 14.60
CA ASP A 108 0.77 -1.34 15.99
C ASP A 108 2.20 -0.81 16.05
N ARG A 109 2.50 0.01 17.07
CA ARG A 109 3.85 0.58 17.31
C ARG A 109 4.52 1.14 16.03
N GLY A 110 3.73 1.81 15.18
CA GLY A 110 4.21 2.44 13.95
C GLY A 110 4.49 1.48 12.79
N ARG A 111 4.09 0.21 12.88
CA ARG A 111 4.30 -0.81 11.86
C ARG A 111 2.98 -1.40 11.37
N ILE A 112 2.90 -1.66 10.06
CA ILE A 112 1.78 -2.35 9.44
C ILE A 112 1.87 -3.84 9.76
N HIS A 113 0.87 -4.38 10.45
CA HIS A 113 0.72 -5.81 10.73
C HIS A 113 -0.20 -6.50 9.73
N ALA A 114 -1.21 -5.80 9.23
CA ALA A 114 -2.04 -6.28 8.14
C ALA A 114 -2.40 -5.14 7.20
N LEU A 115 -2.39 -5.38 5.90
CA LEU A 115 -2.88 -4.46 4.88
C LEU A 115 -3.97 -5.17 4.08
N HIS A 116 -5.13 -4.52 3.93
CA HIS A 116 -6.21 -4.99 3.08
C HIS A 116 -6.37 -4.03 1.91
N VAL A 117 -6.26 -4.56 0.69
CA VAL A 117 -6.43 -3.80 -0.55
C VAL A 117 -7.85 -4.01 -1.07
N PHE A 118 -8.57 -2.92 -1.28
CA PHE A 118 -9.89 -2.91 -1.90
C PHE A 118 -9.81 -2.21 -3.25
N ILE A 119 -10.46 -2.79 -4.26
CA ILE A 119 -10.59 -2.22 -5.59
C ILE A 119 -12.04 -1.77 -5.76
N ASP A 120 -12.22 -0.51 -6.18
CA ASP A 120 -13.56 0.01 -6.45
C ASP A 120 -14.10 -0.61 -7.75
N PRO A 121 -15.42 -0.83 -7.86
CA PRO A 121 -16.03 -1.27 -9.11
C PRO A 121 -15.87 -0.16 -10.17
N ALA A 122 -15.69 -0.56 -11.43
CA ALA A 122 -15.42 0.35 -12.55
C ALA A 122 -16.52 1.41 -12.84
N ASN A 123 -17.67 1.34 -12.15
CA ASN A 123 -18.84 2.19 -12.38
C ASN A 123 -19.39 2.83 -11.08
N ALA A 124 -18.52 3.12 -10.11
CA ALA A 124 -18.93 3.79 -8.86
C ALA A 124 -19.26 5.28 -9.08
#